data_AF-A0A7C5VFY8-F1
#
_entry.id   AF-A0A7C5VFY8-F1
#
_cell.length_a   1.000
_cell.length_b   1.000
_cell.length_c   1.000
_cell.angle_alpha   90.00
_cell.angle_beta   90.00
_cell.angle_gamma   90.00
#
_symmetry.space_group_name_H-M   'P 1'
#
loop_
_entity.id
_entity.type
_entity.pdbx_description
1 polymer ?
#
loop_
_entity_poly.entity_id
_entity_poly.type
_entity_poly.pdbx_seq_one_letter_code
_entity_poly.pdbx_strand_id
1 'polypeptide(L)' 'MTTVQQEVQVRKEGKEVARRSYAAGYKYCSRCRVYHLTDSVRCPYCGILLRNSPRKKKPVDPSKYVRVE' A
#
# COMPACT_ATOMS: atom_id res chain seq x y z
N MET A 1 24.51 -49.90 -7.47
CA MET A 1 23.14 -49.41 -7.22
C MET A 1 23.28 -48.00 -6.66
N THR A 2 23.06 -47.01 -7.51
CA THR A 2 23.34 -45.59 -7.28
C THR A 2 22.18 -44.94 -6.53
N THR A 3 22.38 -44.54 -5.28
CA THR A 3 21.43 -43.71 -4.54
C THR A 3 21.64 -42.25 -4.89
N VAL A 4 20.85 -41.77 -5.84
CA VAL A 4 20.67 -40.36 -6.16
C VAL A 4 19.77 -39.77 -5.07
N GLN A 5 20.32 -38.93 -4.19
CA GLN A 5 19.52 -38.09 -3.30
C GLN A 5 19.48 -36.68 -3.88
N GLN A 6 18.29 -36.30 -4.35
CA GLN A 6 17.98 -35.02 -4.96
C GLN A 6 17.85 -33.94 -3.88
N GLU A 7 18.57 -32.84 -4.04
CA GLU A 7 18.43 -31.65 -3.21
C GLU A 7 17.17 -30.88 -3.64
N VAL A 8 16.18 -30.80 -2.74
CA VAL A 8 14.96 -30.02 -2.96
C VAL A 8 15.28 -28.54 -2.77
N GLN A 9 15.52 -27.83 -3.87
CA GLN A 9 15.69 -26.38 -3.87
C GLN A 9 14.37 -25.69 -3.51
N VAL A 10 14.24 -25.27 -2.25
CA VAL A 10 13.16 -24.38 -1.78
C VAL A 10 13.34 -23.03 -2.46
N ARG A 11 12.51 -22.76 -3.48
CA ARG A 11 12.42 -21.45 -4.13
C ARG A 11 11.93 -20.41 -3.12
N LYS A 12 12.86 -19.70 -2.49
CA LYS A 12 12.59 -18.45 -1.78
C LYS A 12 12.29 -17.36 -2.81
N GLU A 13 11.04 -17.27 -3.26
CA GLU A 13 10.55 -16.05 -3.90
C GLU A 13 10.31 -14.99 -2.82
N GLY A 14 11.41 -14.45 -2.29
CA GLY A 14 11.40 -13.17 -1.58
C GLY A 14 11.13 -12.05 -2.58
N LYS A 15 9.91 -11.97 -3.12
CA LYS A 15 9.43 -10.71 -3.69
C LYS A 15 9.34 -9.78 -2.50
N GLU A 16 10.28 -8.83 -2.38
CA GLU A 16 10.06 -7.64 -1.58
C GLU A 16 8.64 -7.16 -1.91
N VAL A 17 7.72 -7.29 -0.95
CA VAL A 17 6.33 -6.90 -1.18
C VAL A 17 6.38 -5.40 -1.33
N ALA A 18 6.50 -4.94 -2.58
CA ALA A 18 6.52 -3.54 -2.92
C ALA A 18 5.37 -2.89 -2.16
N ARG A 19 5.71 -1.99 -1.23
CA ARG A 19 4.72 -1.41 -0.32
C ARG A 19 3.57 -0.87 -1.16
N ARG A 20 2.34 -1.27 -0.82
CA ARG A 20 1.12 -0.80 -1.50
C ARG A 20 1.13 0.72 -1.47
N SER A 21 1.40 1.32 -2.63
CA SER A 21 1.70 2.74 -2.76
C SER A 21 1.15 3.25 -4.08
N TYR A 22 0.93 4.56 -4.15
CA TYR A 22 0.45 5.21 -5.37
C TYR A 22 1.42 5.03 -6.55
N ALA A 23 2.73 4.95 -6.27
CA ALA A 23 3.76 4.71 -7.28
C ALA A 23 3.65 3.31 -7.92
N ALA A 24 3.17 2.33 -7.17
CA ALA A 24 2.92 0.98 -7.66
C ALA A 24 1.52 0.81 -8.30
N GLY A 25 0.84 1.92 -8.63
CA GLY A 25 -0.48 1.90 -9.27
C GLY A 25 -1.66 1.62 -8.33
N TYR A 26 -1.42 1.48 -7.02
CA TYR A 26 -2.50 1.27 -6.06
C TYR A 26 -3.26 2.57 -5.81
N LYS A 27 -4.59 2.45 -5.71
CA LYS A 27 -5.48 3.55 -5.36
C LYS A 27 -5.95 3.40 -3.92
N TYR A 28 -6.10 4.52 -3.22
CA TYR A 28 -6.43 4.50 -1.79
C TYR A 28 -7.88 4.89 -1.51
N CYS A 29 -8.60 4.05 -0.78
CA CYS A 29 -9.93 4.36 -0.30
C CYS A 29 -9.88 5.11 1.05
N SER A 30 -10.36 6.36 1.13
CA SER A 30 -10.43 7.11 2.40
C SER A 30 -11.37 6.51 3.44
N ARG A 31 -12.44 5.83 3.00
CA ARG A 31 -13.45 5.26 3.88
C ARG A 31 -13.02 3.91 4.45
N CYS A 32 -12.71 2.94 3.59
CA CYS A 32 -12.18 1.63 3.98
C CYS A 32 -10.74 1.66 4.52
N ARG A 33 -9.98 2.74 4.29
CA ARG A 33 -8.56 2.88 4.66
C ARG A 33 -7.63 1.82 4.05
N VAL A 34 -8.02 1.26 2.89
CA VAL A 34 -7.30 0.19 2.19
C VAL A 34 -6.84 0.65 0.81
N TYR A 35 -5.71 0.09 0.35
CA TYR A 35 -5.22 0.21 -1.00
C TYR A 35 -5.78 -0.90 -1.89
N HIS A 36 -6.33 -0.52 -3.03
CA HIS A 36 -6.87 -1.44 -4.03
C HIS A 36 -6.07 -1.31 -5.33
N LEU A 37 -5.68 -2.45 -5.90
CA LEU A 37 -5.12 -2.51 -7.25
C LEU A 37 -6.29 -2.77 -8.20
N THR A 38 -6.95 -1.70 -8.62
CA THR A 38 -8.16 -1.78 -9.45
C THR A 38 -8.18 -0.63 -10.45
N ASP A 39 -8.59 -0.91 -11.68
CA ASP A 39 -8.77 0.11 -12.71
C ASP A 39 -9.99 0.99 -12.46
N SER A 40 -10.93 0.51 -11.65
CA SER A 40 -12.12 1.27 -11.23
C SER A 40 -11.74 2.56 -10.52
N VAL A 41 -12.58 3.58 -10.71
CA VAL A 41 -12.47 4.88 -10.01
C VAL A 41 -13.14 4.82 -8.64
N ARG A 42 -14.09 3.90 -8.43
CA ARG A 42 -14.83 3.73 -7.18
C ARG A 42 -14.34 2.51 -6.40
N CYS A 43 -14.36 2.63 -5.08
CA CYS A 43 -14.07 1.53 -4.18
C CYS A 43 -15.11 0.41 -4.36
N PRO A 44 -14.70 -0.85 -4.53
CA PRO A 44 -15.63 -1.97 -4.74
C PRO A 44 -16.49 -2.29 -3.52
N TYR A 45 -16.08 -1.87 -2.32
CA TYR A 45 -16.80 -2.16 -1.07
C TYR A 45 -17.74 -1.04 -0.64
N CYS A 46 -17.31 0.22 -0.75
CA CYS A 46 -18.06 1.35 -0.20
C CYS A 46 -18.46 2.42 -1.23
N GLY A 47 -18.12 2.21 -2.51
CA GLY A 47 -18.55 3.05 -3.62
C GLY A 47 -17.93 4.45 -3.70
N ILE A 48 -17.13 4.87 -2.72
CA ILE A 48 -16.49 6.19 -2.75
C ILE A 48 -15.42 6.27 -3.83
N LEU A 49 -15.09 7.49 -4.25
CA LEU A 49 -13.99 7.74 -5.18
C LEU A 49 -12.64 7.37 -4.54
N LEU A 50 -11.87 6.53 -5.23
CA LEU A 50 -10.52 6.16 -4.84
C LEU A 50 -9.57 7.33 -5.11
N ARG A 51 -8.59 7.53 -4.22
CA ARG A 51 -7.54 8.53 -4.39
C ARG A 51 -6.38 7.96 -5.17
N ASN A 52 -5.88 8.72 -6.14
CA ASN A 52 -4.67 8.41 -6.90
C ASN A 52 -3.45 9.18 -6.41
N SER A 53 -3.62 10.17 -5.53
CA SER A 53 -2.53 11.00 -5.03
C SER A 53 -2.56 11.16 -3.50
N PRO A 54 -1.38 11.30 -2.87
CA PRO A 54 -1.28 11.69 -1.46
C PRO A 54 -1.96 13.04 -1.21
N ARG A 55 -2.51 13.22 0.01
CA ARG A 55 -3.03 14.54 0.42
C ARG A 55 -1.85 15.51 0.56
N LYS A 56 -1.91 16.64 -0.14
CA LYS A 56 -1.01 17.76 0.13
C LYS A 56 -1.17 18.17 1.58
N LYS A 57 -0.11 18.05 2.38
CA LYS A 57 -0.09 18.59 3.74
C LYS A 57 -0.02 20.11 3.60
N LYS A 58 -0.94 20.83 4.25
CA LYS A 58 -0.80 22.29 4.38
C LYS A 58 0.42 22.55 5.27
N PRO A 59 1.22 23.59 4.99
CA PRO A 59 2.28 24.00 5.90
C PRO A 59 1.65 24.23 7.28
N VAL A 60 2.27 23.62 8.28
CA VAL A 60 1.82 23.72 9.66
C VAL A 60 2.30 25.08 10.17
N ASP A 61 1.36 25.96 10.50
CA ASP A 61 1.67 27.26 11.09
C ASP A 61 1.92 27.06 12.60
N PRO A 62 3.17 27.19 13.09
CA PRO A 62 3.49 26.95 14.49
C PRO A 62 2.78 27.92 15.44
N SER A 63 2.31 29.08 14.96
CA SER A 63 1.58 30.06 15.77
C SER A 63 0.20 29.57 16.24
N LYS A 64 -0.34 28.52 15.63
CA LYS A 64 -1.68 27.97 15.94
C LYS A 64 -1.65 26.85 17.00
N TYR A 65 -0.48 26.49 17.51
CA TYR A 65 -0.32 25.41 18.48
C TYR A 65 -0.05 26.00 19.87
N VAL A 66 -0.88 25.62 20.84
CA VAL A 66 -0.65 25.92 22.26
C VAL A 66 0.18 24.78 22.86
N ARG A 67 1.28 25.11 23.55
CA ARG A 67 2.00 24.13 24.36
C ARG A 67 1.18 23.86 25.61
N VAL A 68 0.85 22.60 25.84
CA VAL A 68 0.24 22.15 27.10
C VAL A 68 1.40 21.60 27.93
N GLU A 69 1.68 22.22 29.07
CA GLU A 69 2.61 21.73 30.11
C GLU A 69 1.92 20.71 31.02
#